data_AF-A0A2E6AFH5-F1
#
_entry.id   AF-A0A2E6AFH5-F1
#
_cell.length_a   1.000
_cell.length_b   1.000
_cell.length_c   1.000
_cell.angle_alpha   90.00
_cell.angle_beta   90.00
_cell.angle_gamma   90.00
#
_symmetry.space_group_name_H-M   'P 1'
#
loop_
_entity.id
_entity.type
_entity.pdbx_description
1 polymer ?
#
loop_
_entity_poly.entity_id
_entity_poly.type
_entity_poly.pdbx_seq_one_letter_code
_entity_poly.pdbx_strand_id
1 'polypeptide(L)'
;MSYDAILFVSFGGPEGPDDVLPFLENVLRGRNVPRERMLEVAEHYQQFGGISPINGQNRELIDALRHEFETQDLDLPIYWGNRN
;
A
#
# COMPACT_ATOMS: atom_id res chain seq x y z
N MET A 1 11.91 4.39 27.75
CA MET A 1 12.25 4.45 26.32
C MET A 1 11.15 5.27 25.66
N SER A 2 11.50 6.38 25.01
CA SER A 2 10.58 7.10 24.11
C SER A 2 10.73 6.52 22.71
N TYR A 3 9.63 6.45 21.98
CA TYR A 3 9.65 6.17 20.54
C TYR A 3 9.71 7.52 19.82
N ASP A 4 10.40 7.59 18.68
CA ASP A 4 10.53 8.82 17.89
C ASP A 4 9.48 8.91 16.77
N ALA A 5 8.95 7.76 16.32
CA ALA A 5 7.92 7.68 15.27
C ALA A 5 7.24 6.31 15.24
N ILE A 6 6.13 6.24 14.50
CA ILE A 6 5.58 4.99 13.96
C ILE A 6 5.88 4.93 12.46
N LEU A 7 6.45 3.82 12.02
CA LEU A 7 6.53 3.47 10.61
C LEU A 7 5.48 2.42 10.28
N PHE A 8 4.39 2.85 9.64
CA PHE A 8 3.38 1.97 9.09
C PHE A 8 3.90 1.38 7.78
N VAL A 9 4.06 0.06 7.72
CA VAL A 9 4.53 -0.64 6.52
C VAL A 9 3.40 -1.50 5.98
N SER A 10 3.13 -1.39 4.70
CA SER A 10 2.17 -2.26 4.03
C SER A 10 2.72 -2.79 2.71
N PHE A 11 2.01 -3.75 2.12
CA PHE A 11 2.43 -4.32 0.84
C PHE A 11 2.40 -3.30 -0.31
N GLY A 12 1.50 -2.31 -0.22
CA GLY A 12 1.19 -1.40 -1.31
C GLY A 12 0.33 -2.02 -2.39
N GLY A 13 -0.06 -1.18 -3.34
CA GLY A 13 -0.87 -1.55 -4.49
C GLY A 13 -0.96 -0.40 -5.47
N PRO A 14 -1.41 -0.65 -6.70
CA PRO A 14 -1.60 0.38 -7.71
C PRO A 14 -2.66 1.40 -7.27
N GLU A 15 -2.46 2.68 -7.61
CA GLU A 15 -3.41 3.79 -7.38
C GLU A 15 -4.15 4.17 -8.68
N GLY A 16 -3.88 3.46 -9.77
CA GLY A 16 -4.57 3.60 -11.05
C GLY A 16 -4.15 2.57 -12.10
N PRO A 17 -4.83 2.53 -13.26
CA PRO A 17 -4.58 1.54 -14.31
C PRO A 17 -3.12 1.49 -14.79
N ASP A 18 -2.48 2.66 -14.89
CA ASP A 18 -1.10 2.79 -15.37
C ASP A 18 -0.07 2.24 -14.36
N ASP A 19 -0.46 2.09 -13.08
CA ASP A 19 0.40 1.56 -12.02
C ASP A 19 0.37 0.03 -11.96
N VAL A 20 -0.63 -0.62 -12.54
CA VAL A 20 -0.88 -2.07 -12.36
C VAL A 20 0.29 -2.91 -12.87
N LEU A 21 0.74 -2.68 -14.11
CA LEU A 21 1.84 -3.44 -14.68
C LEU A 21 3.18 -3.15 -13.97
N PRO A 22 3.58 -1.88 -13.75
CA PRO A 22 4.77 -1.56 -12.95
C PRO A 22 4.78 -2.21 -11.56
N PHE A 23 3.64 -2.19 -10.86
CA PHE A 23 3.48 -2.82 -9.55
C PHE A 23 3.71 -4.34 -9.63
N LEU A 24 3.05 -5.01 -10.58
CA LEU A 24 3.20 -6.46 -10.75
C LEU A 24 4.63 -6.85 -11.17
N GLU A 25 5.28 -6.07 -12.02
CA GLU A 25 6.69 -6.28 -12.40
C GLU A 25 7.62 -6.17 -11.18
N ASN A 26 7.39 -5.19 -10.31
CA ASN A 26 8.15 -5.04 -9.07
C ASN A 26 7.91 -6.21 -8.11
N VAL A 27 6.65 -6.63 -7.93
CA VAL A 27 6.26 -7.79 -7.09
C VAL A 27 6.90 -9.09 -7.59
N LEU A 28 6.97 -9.27 -8.91
CA LEU A 28 7.51 -10.47 -9.56
C LEU A 28 9.02 -10.43 -9.79
N ARG A 29 9.70 -9.33 -9.45
CA ARG A 29 11.15 -9.20 -9.61
C ARG A 29 11.90 -10.36 -8.93
N GLY A 30 12.71 -11.07 -9.72
CA GLY A 30 13.47 -12.23 -9.25
C GLY A 30 12.65 -13.52 -9.09
N ARG A 31 11.40 -13.55 -9.56
CA ARG A 31 10.55 -14.74 -9.61
C ARG A 31 10.45 -15.27 -11.04
N ASN A 32 10.38 -16.58 -11.18
CA ASN A 32 10.12 -17.22 -12.47
C ASN A 32 8.60 -17.36 -12.68
N VAL A 33 7.93 -16.24 -12.96
CA VAL A 33 6.48 -16.21 -13.25
C VAL A 33 6.27 -15.87 -14.73
N PRO A 34 5.55 -16.71 -15.49
CA PRO A 34 5.24 -16.41 -16.89
C PRO A 34 4.46 -15.10 -17.04
N ARG A 35 4.77 -14.34 -18.09
CA ARG A 35 4.11 -13.05 -18.38
C ARG A 35 2.59 -13.19 -18.54
N GLU A 36 2.11 -14.29 -19.12
CA GLU A 36 0.68 -14.58 -19.23
C GLU A 36 -0.03 -14.61 -17.87
N ARG A 37 0.59 -15.21 -16.84
CA ARG A 37 0.05 -15.24 -15.48
C ARG A 37 0.00 -13.85 -14.84
N MET A 38 0.98 -13.00 -15.14
CA MET A 38 0.97 -11.61 -14.69
C MET A 38 -0.21 -10.85 -15.32
N LEU A 39 -0.47 -11.06 -16.61
CA LEU A 39 -1.58 -10.42 -17.33
C LEU A 39 -2.94 -10.90 -16.82
N GLU A 40 -3.11 -12.19 -16.55
CA GLU A 40 -4.31 -12.75 -15.91
C GLU A 40 -4.61 -12.04 -14.57
N VAL A 41 -3.58 -11.80 -13.74
CA VAL A 41 -3.74 -11.07 -12.48
C VAL A 41 -4.04 -9.58 -12.70
N ALA A 42 -3.47 -8.97 -13.74
CA ALA A 42 -3.73 -7.57 -14.09
C ALA A 42 -5.20 -7.33 -14.46
N GLU A 43 -5.86 -8.30 -15.12
CA GLU A 43 -7.29 -8.22 -15.44
C GLU A 43 -8.18 -8.08 -14.19
N HIS A 44 -7.79 -8.69 -13.07
CA HIS A 44 -8.52 -8.51 -11.81
C HIS A 44 -8.49 -7.05 -11.34
N TYR A 45 -7.36 -6.36 -11.46
CA TYR A 45 -7.28 -4.94 -11.12
C TYR A 45 -8.13 -4.06 -12.04
N GLN A 46 -8.26 -4.40 -13.33
CA GLN A 46 -9.11 -3.65 -14.25
C GLN A 46 -10.58 -3.62 -13.83
N GLN A 47 -11.07 -4.70 -13.22
CA GLN A 47 -12.43 -4.76 -12.66
C GLN A 47 -12.65 -3.75 -11.51
N PHE A 48 -11.56 -3.30 -10.88
CA PHE A 48 -11.55 -2.28 -9.81
C PHE A 48 -10.97 -0.93 -10.29
N GLY A 49 -11.00 -0.65 -11.61
CA GLY A 49 -10.49 0.60 -12.16
C GLY A 49 -8.97 0.76 -12.04
N GLY A 50 -8.24 -0.34 -11.88
CA GLY A 50 -6.79 -0.34 -11.70
C GLY A 50 -6.32 -0.03 -10.28
N ILE A 51 -7.24 0.10 -9.31
CA ILE A 51 -6.92 0.58 -7.97
C ILE A 51 -6.95 -0.58 -6.97
N SER A 52 -5.93 -0.67 -6.13
CA SER A 52 -5.95 -1.52 -4.95
C SER A 52 -6.62 -0.80 -3.76
N PRO A 53 -7.58 -1.44 -3.06
CA PRO A 53 -8.21 -0.82 -1.90
C PRO A 53 -7.25 -0.62 -0.72
N ILE A 54 -6.13 -1.35 -0.67
CA ILE A 54 -5.22 -1.36 0.48
C ILE A 54 -4.66 0.03 0.82
N ASN A 55 -4.33 0.84 -0.19
CA ASN A 55 -3.75 2.15 0.04
C ASN A 55 -4.78 3.13 0.62
N GLY A 56 -6.03 3.06 0.17
CA GLY A 56 -7.14 3.81 0.76
C GLY A 56 -7.37 3.40 2.22
N GLN A 57 -7.43 2.10 2.48
CA GLN A 57 -7.59 1.57 3.85
C GLN A 57 -6.44 1.95 4.78
N ASN A 58 -5.20 1.98 4.28
CA ASN A 58 -4.05 2.44 5.06
C ASN A 58 -4.18 3.91 5.43
N ARG A 59 -4.63 4.77 4.50
CA ARG A 59 -4.89 6.20 4.78
C ARG A 59 -5.96 6.36 5.86
N GLU A 60 -7.09 5.64 5.73
CA GLU A 60 -8.16 5.64 6.73
C GLU A 60 -7.67 5.22 8.12
N LEU A 61 -6.86 4.15 8.19
CA LEU A 61 -6.29 3.68 9.45
C LEU A 61 -5.29 4.69 10.04
N ILE A 62 -4.42 5.28 9.22
CA ILE A 62 -3.45 6.29 9.67
C ILE A 62 -4.17 7.53 10.21
N ASP A 63 -5.24 7.97 9.55
CA ASP A 63 -6.03 9.12 10.00
C ASP A 63 -6.76 8.81 11.30
N ALA A 64 -7.31 7.60 11.47
CA ALA A 64 -7.89 7.15 12.74
C ALA A 64 -6.85 7.09 13.88
N LEU A 65 -5.63 6.64 13.59
CA LEU A 65 -4.53 6.63 14.57
C LEU A 65 -4.08 8.04 14.96
N ARG A 66 -3.99 8.96 14.00
CA ARG A 66 -3.67 10.37 14.27
C ARG A 66 -4.70 11.00 15.20
N HIS A 67 -5.99 10.74 14.96
CA HIS A 67 -7.05 11.22 15.84
C HIS A 67 -6.89 10.69 17.27
N GLU A 68 -6.60 9.39 17.43
CA GLU A 68 -6.35 8.81 18.76
C GLU A 68 -5.09 9.35 19.43
N PHE A 69 -4.09 9.76 18.65
CA PHE A 69 -2.87 10.36 19.21
C PHE A 69 -3.13 11.76 19.75
N GLU A 70 -3.94 12.54 19.04
CA GLU A 70 -4.40 13.85 19.51
C GLU A 70 -5.24 13.73 20.78
N THR A 71 -6.12 12.72 20.89
CA THR A 71 -6.97 12.53 22.09
C THR A 71 -6.17 12.08 23.32
N GLN A 72 -4.99 11.49 23.12
CA GLN A 72 -4.10 11.02 24.18
C GLN A 72 -2.88 11.94 24.43
N ASP A 73 -2.82 13.13 23.82
CA ASP A 73 -1.68 14.05 23.89
C ASP A 73 -0.33 13.38 23.48
N LEU A 74 -0.37 12.49 22.49
CA LEU A 74 0.80 11.79 21.95
C LEU A 74 1.37 12.53 20.73
N ASP A 75 2.48 13.23 20.92
CA ASP A 75 3.24 13.87 19.83
C ASP A 75 4.21 12.87 19.16
N LEU A 76 3.65 11.93 18.38
CA LEU A 76 4.43 10.91 17.69
C LEU A 76 4.08 10.88 16.19
N PRO A 77 5.02 11.21 15.29
CA PRO A 77 4.75 11.21 13.86
C PRO A 77 4.51 9.79 13.33
N ILE A 78 3.58 9.68 12.38
CA ILE A 78 3.29 8.45 11.64
C ILE A 78 3.76 8.62 10.19
N TYR A 79 4.71 7.78 9.79
CA TYR A 79 5.18 7.64 8.41
C TYR A 79 4.58 6.37 7.78
N TRP A 80 4.37 6.39 6.48
CA TRP A 80 3.88 5.24 5.73
C TRP A 80 4.83 4.90 4.58
N GLY A 81 5.22 3.62 4.51
CA GLY A 81 6.00 3.07 3.41
C GLY A 81 5.35 1.82 2.83
N ASN A 82 5.05 1.87 1.53
CA ASN A 82 4.69 0.67 0.78
C ASN A 82 5.94 -0.10 0.37
N ARG A 83 5.87 -1.43 0.41
CA ARG A 83 6.94 -2.29 -0.08
C ARG A 83 7.08 -2.22 -1.61
N ASN A 84 5.98 -2.04 -2.34
CA ASN A 84 5.95 -2.12 -3.80
C ASN A 84 5.33 -0.89 -4.46
#